data_AF-A0AAC9MZW8-F1
#
_entry.id   AF-A0AAC9MZW8-F1
#
_cell.length_a   1.000
_cell.length_b   1.000
_cell.length_c   1.000
_cell.angle_alpha   90.00
_cell.angle_beta   90.00
_cell.angle_gamma   90.00
#
_symmetry.space_group_name_H-M   'P 1'
#
loop_
_entity.id
_entity.type
_entity.pdbx_description
1 polymer ?
#
loop_
_entity_poly.entity_id
_entity_poly.type
_entity_poly.pdbx_seq_one_letter_code
_entity_poly.pdbx_strand_id
1 'polypeptide(L)'
;MNGPVLVEQDTLPAAGLILDRHLALSDDGPPPTGMMLIALCGVPVVIGPPPAEVLPGVPAAFTADCLGCQDVLGEILAEEQSDAAEADERDTSGRARSDTAVPGCGCPDQPVRAEARPPCGDTDCVGPEGARSEDDVVDVESTEALWAPLRLDQGGSVHLCRVPPTATTFVASCGATLPRAMVEVVDPGDGVPCTCCLLTSVGSSALLTCGEGRSDDVGSSSPGAPPAAMGPAA
;
A
#
# COMPACT_ATOMS: atom_id res chain seq x y z
N MET A 1 -26.75 -4.73 -28.66
CA MET A 1 -25.33 -5.01 -28.45
C MET A 1 -25.18 -5.14 -26.95
N ASN A 2 -24.76 -6.31 -26.48
CA ASN A 2 -24.45 -6.46 -25.06
C ASN A 2 -23.17 -5.64 -24.83
N GLY A 3 -23.14 -4.83 -23.77
CA GLY A 3 -21.92 -4.12 -23.41
C GLY A 3 -20.83 -5.09 -22.93
N PRO A 4 -19.59 -4.62 -22.75
CA PRO A 4 -18.53 -5.42 -22.16
C PRO A 4 -18.96 -5.94 -20.78
N VAL A 5 -18.62 -7.19 -20.50
CA VAL A 5 -18.91 -7.85 -19.22
C VAL A 5 -17.58 -8.21 -18.55
N LEU A 6 -17.44 -7.81 -17.28
CA LEU A 6 -16.34 -8.24 -16.43
C LEU A 6 -16.63 -9.65 -15.89
N VAL A 7 -15.67 -10.55 -16.03
CA VAL A 7 -15.78 -11.97 -15.67
C VAL A 7 -14.72 -12.29 -14.62
N GLU A 8 -15.14 -12.89 -13.52
CA GLU A 8 -14.27 -13.39 -12.45
C GLU A 8 -13.96 -14.87 -12.70
N GLN A 9 -12.69 -15.25 -12.67
CA GLN A 9 -12.26 -16.64 -12.82
C GLN A 9 -11.23 -17.00 -11.76
N ASP A 10 -11.56 -17.98 -10.93
CA ASP A 10 -10.63 -18.54 -9.95
C ASP A 10 -9.72 -19.56 -10.65
N THR A 11 -8.41 -19.45 -10.42
CA THR A 11 -7.37 -20.30 -11.00
C THR A 11 -6.39 -20.79 -9.95
N LEU A 12 -5.69 -21.90 -10.26
CA LEU A 12 -4.63 -22.39 -9.39
C LEU A 12 -3.44 -21.42 -9.44
N PRO A 13 -2.89 -21.02 -8.28
CA PRO A 13 -1.71 -20.17 -8.26
C PRO A 13 -0.50 -20.94 -8.79
N ALA A 14 0.53 -20.23 -9.26
CA ALA A 14 1.81 -20.85 -9.60
C ALA A 14 2.46 -21.54 -8.38
N ALA A 15 2.20 -21.03 -7.18
CA ALA A 15 2.57 -21.63 -5.90
C ALA A 15 1.60 -21.17 -4.80
N GLY A 16 1.24 -22.07 -3.88
CA GLY A 16 0.41 -21.75 -2.72
C GLY A 16 -0.84 -22.62 -2.59
N LEU A 17 -1.68 -22.29 -1.60
CA LEU A 17 -2.93 -23.00 -1.29
C LEU A 17 -4.19 -22.13 -1.49
N ILE A 18 -4.01 -20.89 -1.95
CA ILE A 18 -5.07 -19.90 -2.13
C ILE A 18 -5.26 -19.73 -3.64
N LEU A 19 -6.49 -19.89 -4.13
CA LEU A 19 -6.80 -19.66 -5.54
C LEU A 19 -6.64 -18.17 -5.87
N ASP A 20 -6.08 -17.89 -7.04
CA ASP A 20 -6.01 -16.53 -7.56
C ASP A 20 -7.27 -16.24 -8.39
N ARG A 21 -8.02 -15.21 -8.00
CA ARG A 21 -9.17 -14.70 -8.76
C ARG A 21 -8.70 -13.64 -9.75
N HIS A 22 -8.78 -14.00 -11.02
CA HIS A 22 -8.47 -13.11 -12.12
C HIS A 22 -9.73 -12.46 -12.68
N LEU A 23 -9.60 -11.23 -13.15
CA LEU A 23 -10.65 -10.48 -13.84
C LEU A 23 -10.36 -10.49 -15.33
N ALA A 24 -11.34 -10.77 -16.18
CA ALA A 24 -11.23 -10.69 -17.63
C ALA A 24 -12.41 -9.89 -18.21
N LEU A 25 -12.17 -9.17 -19.30
CA LEU A 25 -13.23 -8.46 -20.04
C LEU A 25 -13.68 -9.29 -21.23
N SER A 26 -15.00 -9.37 -21.44
CA SER A 26 -15.61 -10.01 -22.59
C SER A 26 -16.53 -9.03 -23.31
N ASP A 27 -16.22 -8.72 -24.57
CA ASP A 27 -16.99 -7.78 -25.39
C ASP A 27 -18.34 -8.34 -25.87
N ASP A 28 -18.46 -9.67 -25.95
CA ASP A 28 -19.59 -10.36 -26.55
C ASP A 28 -20.60 -10.90 -25.51
N GLY A 29 -20.51 -10.43 -24.26
CA GLY A 29 -21.32 -10.90 -23.14
C GLY A 29 -20.70 -12.08 -22.39
N PRO A 30 -21.49 -12.87 -21.63
CA PRO A 30 -20.95 -13.96 -20.81
C PRO A 30 -20.25 -15.03 -21.66
N PRO A 31 -18.95 -15.29 -21.43
CA PRO A 31 -18.20 -16.28 -22.20
C PRO A 31 -18.69 -17.70 -21.91
N PRO A 32 -18.73 -18.60 -22.91
CA PRO A 32 -19.02 -20.01 -22.69
C PRO A 32 -17.94 -20.68 -21.83
N THR A 33 -18.35 -21.68 -21.04
CA THR A 33 -17.41 -22.54 -20.31
C THR A 33 -16.42 -23.22 -21.25
N GLY A 34 -15.16 -23.28 -20.86
CA GLY A 34 -14.03 -23.77 -21.64
C GLY A 34 -13.38 -22.72 -22.54
N MET A 35 -13.97 -21.53 -22.68
CA MET A 35 -13.36 -20.44 -23.42
C MET A 35 -12.10 -19.94 -22.71
N MET A 36 -11.04 -19.70 -23.48
CA MET A 36 -9.84 -19.04 -22.98
C MET A 36 -9.99 -17.53 -23.16
N LEU A 37 -9.81 -16.78 -22.08
CA LEU A 37 -9.74 -15.33 -22.08
C LEU A 37 -8.36 -14.86 -21.58
N ILE A 38 -8.04 -13.60 -21.83
CA ILE A 38 -6.88 -12.93 -21.24
C ILE A 38 -7.40 -12.09 -20.07
N ALA A 39 -6.87 -12.35 -18.88
CA ALA A 39 -7.16 -11.54 -17.71
C ALA A 39 -6.56 -10.14 -17.84
N LEU A 40 -7.02 -9.18 -17.04
CA LEU A 40 -6.50 -7.80 -17.00
C LEU A 40 -5.00 -7.75 -16.73
N CYS A 41 -4.47 -8.68 -15.92
CA CYS A 41 -3.04 -8.80 -15.68
C CYS A 41 -2.23 -9.49 -16.80
N GLY A 42 -2.87 -9.83 -17.93
CA GLY A 42 -2.24 -10.49 -19.08
C GLY A 42 -2.14 -12.01 -19.00
N VAL A 43 -2.53 -12.64 -17.88
CA VAL A 43 -2.51 -14.09 -17.70
C VAL A 43 -3.66 -14.75 -18.48
N PRO A 44 -3.41 -15.81 -19.27
CA PRO A 44 -4.49 -16.56 -19.91
C PRO A 44 -5.27 -17.39 -18.87
N VAL A 45 -6.60 -17.29 -18.90
CA VAL A 45 -7.50 -18.01 -17.99
C VAL A 45 -8.54 -18.80 -18.78
N VAL A 46 -8.93 -19.97 -18.26
CA VAL A 46 -9.99 -20.79 -18.86
C VAL A 46 -11.26 -20.62 -18.05
N ILE A 47 -12.33 -20.16 -18.71
CA ILE A 47 -13.62 -19.92 -18.06
C ILE A 47 -14.25 -21.24 -17.66
N GLY A 48 -14.63 -21.38 -16.39
CA GLY A 48 -15.26 -22.59 -15.91
C GLY A 48 -15.49 -22.62 -14.42
N PRO A 49 -16.01 -23.74 -13.90
CA PRO A 49 -16.16 -23.90 -12.47
C PRO A 49 -14.80 -23.77 -11.77
N PRO A 50 -14.75 -23.21 -10.54
CA PRO A 50 -13.52 -23.09 -9.79
C PRO A 50 -12.91 -24.47 -9.52
N PRO A 51 -11.56 -24.58 -9.45
CA PRO A 51 -10.90 -25.81 -9.03
C PRO A 51 -11.42 -26.29 -7.67
N ALA A 52 -11.75 -27.57 -7.54
CA ALA A 52 -12.22 -28.13 -6.26
C ALA A 52 -11.07 -28.42 -5.27
N GLU A 53 -9.86 -28.66 -5.79
CA GLU A 53 -8.66 -29.01 -5.03
C GLU A 53 -7.48 -28.18 -5.53
N VAL A 54 -6.64 -27.69 -4.60
CA VAL A 54 -5.39 -26.97 -4.93
C VAL A 54 -4.21 -27.92 -5.09
N LEU A 55 -4.24 -29.04 -4.37
CA LEU A 55 -3.32 -30.17 -4.44
C LEU A 55 -4.12 -31.45 -4.23
N PRO A 56 -3.62 -32.63 -4.66
CA PRO A 56 -4.33 -33.89 -4.46
C PRO A 56 -4.76 -34.09 -3.00
N GLY A 57 -6.08 -34.10 -2.76
CA GLY A 57 -6.67 -34.26 -1.42
C GLY A 57 -6.67 -33.00 -0.54
N VAL A 58 -6.24 -31.85 -1.05
CA VAL A 58 -6.30 -30.55 -0.35
C VAL A 58 -7.40 -29.70 -0.99
N PRO A 59 -8.53 -29.46 -0.29
CA PRO A 59 -9.65 -28.72 -0.85
C PRO A 59 -9.26 -27.25 -1.09
N ALA A 60 -9.72 -26.70 -2.21
CA ALA A 60 -9.59 -25.29 -2.52
C ALA A 60 -10.64 -24.50 -1.71
N ALA A 61 -10.29 -24.14 -0.48
CA ALA A 61 -11.21 -23.46 0.45
C ALA A 61 -11.06 -21.93 0.46
N PHE A 62 -10.00 -21.40 -0.14
CA PHE A 62 -9.66 -19.98 -0.06
C PHE A 62 -9.36 -19.42 -1.45
N THR A 63 -9.79 -18.19 -1.67
CA THR A 63 -9.55 -17.41 -2.88
C THR A 63 -9.08 -16.02 -2.48
N ALA A 64 -8.14 -15.45 -3.23
CA ALA A 64 -7.69 -14.08 -3.12
C ALA A 64 -7.74 -13.40 -4.50
N ASP A 65 -7.98 -12.10 -4.52
CA ASP A 65 -7.97 -11.34 -5.77
C ASP A 65 -6.54 -11.20 -6.30
N CYS A 66 -6.36 -11.42 -7.61
CA CYS A 66 -5.07 -11.22 -8.26
C CYS A 66 -4.68 -9.74 -8.20
N LEU A 67 -3.58 -9.42 -7.53
CA LEU A 67 -3.11 -8.04 -7.35
C LEU A 67 -2.91 -7.31 -8.69
N GLY A 68 -2.32 -7.99 -9.69
CA GLY A 68 -2.16 -7.39 -11.02
C GLY A 68 -3.48 -7.08 -11.72
N CYS A 69 -4.56 -7.80 -11.45
CA CYS A 69 -5.89 -7.44 -11.97
C CYS A 69 -6.49 -6.26 -11.21
N GLN A 70 -6.27 -6.18 -9.89
CA GLN A 70 -6.75 -5.09 -9.05
C GLN A 70 -6.05 -3.77 -9.38
N ASP A 71 -4.74 -3.80 -9.66
CA ASP A 71 -3.98 -2.63 -10.08
C ASP A 71 -4.54 -2.04 -11.38
N VAL A 72 -4.70 -2.86 -12.42
CA VAL A 72 -5.26 -2.44 -13.72
C VAL A 72 -6.70 -1.95 -13.57
N LEU A 73 -7.54 -2.62 -12.79
CA LEU A 73 -8.91 -2.18 -12.55
C LEU A 73 -8.94 -0.81 -11.83
N GLY A 74 -8.04 -0.60 -10.86
CA GLY A 74 -7.89 0.66 -10.16
C GLY A 74 -7.52 1.81 -11.08
N GLU A 75 -6.60 1.57 -12.03
CA GLU A 75 -6.22 2.55 -13.05
C GLU A 75 -7.40 2.94 -13.95
N ILE A 76 -8.13 1.96 -14.49
CA ILE A 76 -9.30 2.20 -15.35
C ILE A 76 -10.36 3.04 -14.62
N LEU A 77 -10.68 2.68 -13.37
CA LEU A 77 -11.68 3.41 -12.58
C LEU A 77 -11.22 4.82 -12.21
N ALA A 78 -9.92 5.05 -12.08
CA ALA A 78 -9.37 6.39 -11.84
C ALA A 78 -9.50 7.28 -13.08
N GLU A 79 -9.24 6.75 -14.27
CA GLU A 79 -9.40 7.46 -15.55
C GLU A 79 -10.86 7.88 -15.79
N GLU A 80 -11.82 6.97 -15.57
CA GLU A 80 -13.26 7.29 -15.71
C GLU A 80 -13.71 8.39 -14.74
N GLN A 81 -13.15 8.44 -13.53
CA GLN A 81 -13.46 9.48 -12.55
C GLN A 81 -12.89 10.84 -12.95
N SER A 82 -11.71 10.89 -13.56
CA SER A 82 -11.14 12.15 -14.06
C SER A 82 -11.97 12.76 -15.20
N ASP A 83 -12.43 11.93 -16.14
CA ASP A 83 -13.24 12.40 -17.26
C ASP A 83 -14.60 12.96 -16.80
N ALA A 84 -15.19 12.33 -15.79
CA ALA A 84 -16.43 12.80 -15.18
C ALA A 84 -16.27 14.15 -14.46
N ALA A 85 -15.12 14.37 -13.79
CA ALA A 85 -14.83 15.64 -13.12
C ALA A 85 -14.63 16.79 -14.10
N GLU A 86 -13.92 16.57 -15.21
CA GLU A 86 -13.72 17.61 -16.24
C GLU A 86 -15.02 18.01 -16.95
N ALA A 87 -15.97 17.07 -17.09
CA ALA A 87 -17.27 17.34 -17.69
C ALA A 87 -18.13 18.30 -16.84
N ASP A 88 -18.05 18.19 -15.51
CA ASP A 88 -18.80 19.06 -14.57
C ASP A 88 -18.23 20.50 -14.55
N GLU A 89 -16.91 20.66 -14.66
CA GLU A 89 -16.28 21.99 -14.71
C GLU A 89 -16.65 22.79 -15.97
N ARG A 90 -16.91 22.12 -17.10
CA ARG A 90 -17.36 22.79 -18.34
C ARG A 90 -18.80 23.30 -18.26
N ASP A 91 -19.68 22.65 -17.49
CA ASP A 91 -21.07 23.10 -17.33
C ASP A 91 -21.17 24.27 -16.33
N THR A 92 -20.36 24.25 -15.27
CA THR A 92 -20.34 25.34 -14.27
C THR A 92 -19.73 26.64 -14.81
N SER A 93 -18.71 26.56 -15.66
CA SER A 93 -18.08 27.73 -16.29
C SER A 93 -18.93 28.40 -17.38
N GLY A 94 -19.90 27.68 -17.98
CA GLY A 94 -20.84 28.22 -18.96
C GLY A 94 -21.96 29.07 -18.37
N ARG A 95 -22.28 28.92 -17.08
CA ARG A 95 -23.46 29.55 -16.44
C ARG A 95 -23.17 30.88 -15.73
N ALA A 96 -21.90 31.25 -15.57
CA ALA A 96 -21.49 32.48 -14.87
C ALA A 96 -21.57 33.77 -15.73
N ARG A 97 -22.07 33.71 -16.98
CA ARG A 97 -22.24 34.90 -17.84
C ARG A 97 -23.70 35.33 -18.09
N SER A 98 -24.67 34.71 -17.44
CA SER A 98 -26.05 35.20 -17.49
C SER A 98 -26.27 36.27 -16.41
N ASP A 99 -26.12 37.52 -16.84
CA ASP A 99 -26.71 38.74 -16.29
C ASP A 99 -27.64 38.54 -15.09
N THR A 100 -27.08 38.47 -13.89
CA THR A 100 -27.84 38.92 -12.72
C THR A 100 -27.61 40.41 -12.62
N ALA A 101 -28.53 41.17 -13.22
CA ALA A 101 -28.67 42.58 -12.95
C ALA A 101 -28.67 42.79 -11.42
N VAL A 102 -27.67 43.50 -10.92
CA VAL A 102 -27.49 43.88 -9.52
C VAL A 102 -28.68 44.75 -9.10
N PRO A 103 -29.59 44.30 -8.22
CA PRO A 103 -30.52 45.19 -7.56
C PRO A 103 -29.88 45.59 -6.22
N GLY A 104 -29.38 46.83 -6.19
CA GLY A 104 -29.33 47.63 -4.96
C GLY A 104 -28.39 47.17 -3.86
N CYS A 105 -27.26 47.85 -3.75
CA CYS A 105 -26.47 47.91 -2.53
C CYS A 105 -27.33 48.47 -1.38
N GLY A 106 -27.89 47.59 -0.55
CA GLY A 106 -28.43 47.93 0.76
C GLY A 106 -27.40 47.58 1.82
N CYS A 107 -26.56 48.54 2.21
CA CYS A 107 -25.71 48.41 3.38
C CYS A 107 -26.56 48.70 4.64
N PRO A 108 -26.84 47.73 5.52
CA PRO A 108 -27.25 48.07 6.87
C PRO A 108 -26.01 48.54 7.66
N ASP A 109 -26.15 49.74 8.22
CA ASP A 109 -25.29 50.34 9.25
C ASP A 109 -24.85 49.32 10.30
N GLN A 110 -23.56 48.99 10.31
CA GLN A 110 -22.90 48.32 11.43
C GLN A 110 -22.06 49.34 12.19
N PRO A 111 -22.26 49.50 13.51
CA PRO A 111 -21.47 50.42 14.31
C PRO A 111 -20.02 49.96 14.41
N VAL A 112 -19.14 50.78 13.85
CA VAL A 112 -17.68 50.78 14.03
C VAL A 112 -17.30 50.64 15.51
N ARG A 113 -16.88 49.45 15.91
CA ARG A 113 -15.97 49.28 17.05
C ARG A 113 -14.54 49.41 16.52
N ALA A 114 -13.91 50.50 16.92
CA ALA A 114 -12.50 50.77 16.71
C ALA A 114 -11.67 49.79 17.55
N GLU A 115 -11.20 48.71 16.93
CA GLU A 115 -10.03 47.98 17.41
C GLU A 115 -8.88 48.20 16.45
N ALA A 116 -7.75 48.60 17.03
CA ALA A 116 -6.58 49.14 16.37
C ALA A 116 -6.01 48.15 15.34
N ARG A 117 -6.03 48.56 14.07
CA ARG A 117 -5.19 47.97 13.03
C ARG A 117 -3.72 48.34 13.29
N PRO A 118 -2.77 47.39 13.32
CA PRO A 118 -1.36 47.70 13.28
C PRO A 118 -0.99 48.35 11.92
N PRO A 119 0.04 49.22 11.89
CA PRO A 119 0.46 49.89 10.67
C PRO A 119 1.02 48.89 9.67
N CYS A 120 0.57 49.01 8.42
CA CYS A 120 1.17 48.38 7.26
C CYS A 120 2.61 48.89 7.18
N GLY A 121 3.58 48.08 7.57
CA GLY A 121 4.99 48.37 7.36
C GLY A 121 5.30 48.25 5.88
N ASP A 122 5.78 49.32 5.28
CA ASP A 122 6.40 49.37 3.96
C ASP A 122 7.51 48.30 3.89
N THR A 123 7.17 47.13 3.36
CA THR A 123 8.17 46.12 3.03
C THR A 123 8.16 46.00 1.53
N ASP A 124 9.27 46.44 0.95
CA ASP A 124 9.60 46.39 -0.46
C ASP A 124 9.15 45.08 -1.11
N CYS A 125 8.30 45.22 -2.12
CA CYS A 125 8.00 44.16 -3.07
C CYS A 125 9.23 43.94 -3.96
N VAL A 126 10.24 43.25 -3.45
CA VAL A 126 11.32 42.69 -4.28
C VAL A 126 10.78 41.40 -4.90
N GLY A 127 10.40 41.47 -6.17
CA GLY A 127 9.98 40.32 -6.94
C GLY A 127 11.13 39.29 -7.05
N PRO A 128 10.86 37.99 -6.89
CA PRO A 128 11.86 36.98 -7.18
C PRO A 128 11.90 36.74 -8.70
N GLU A 129 12.63 37.58 -9.42
CA GLU A 129 13.11 37.25 -10.78
C GLU A 129 14.33 36.32 -10.64
N GLY A 130 14.08 35.11 -10.14
CA GLY A 130 15.03 34.01 -10.15
C GLY A 130 14.64 33.06 -11.25
N ALA A 131 15.27 33.21 -12.42
CA ALA A 131 15.24 32.23 -13.51
C ALA A 131 15.62 30.87 -12.93
N ARG A 132 14.62 30.01 -12.73
CA ARG A 132 14.83 28.59 -12.44
C ARG A 132 15.12 27.93 -13.77
N SER A 133 16.39 27.59 -13.96
CA SER A 133 16.84 26.67 -15.00
C SER A 133 16.05 25.37 -14.91
N GLU A 134 15.37 25.01 -16.00
CA GLU A 134 14.49 23.84 -16.13
C GLU A 134 15.26 22.55 -16.51
N ASP A 135 16.59 22.57 -16.51
CA ASP A 135 17.43 21.54 -17.16
C ASP A 135 18.33 20.73 -16.21
N ASP A 136 17.79 20.22 -15.09
CA ASP A 136 18.49 19.17 -14.31
C ASP A 136 17.47 18.21 -13.66
N VAL A 137 16.53 17.72 -14.47
CA VAL A 137 15.84 16.46 -14.14
C VAL A 137 16.83 15.35 -14.48
N VAL A 138 17.72 15.05 -13.53
CA VAL A 138 18.45 13.78 -13.57
C VAL A 138 17.40 12.68 -13.61
N ASP A 139 17.44 11.87 -14.67
CA ASP A 139 16.76 10.58 -14.76
C ASP A 139 17.24 9.77 -13.55
N VAL A 140 16.52 9.90 -12.42
CA VAL A 140 16.61 8.98 -11.30
C VAL A 140 16.03 7.70 -11.86
N GLU A 141 16.89 6.90 -12.51
CA GLU A 141 16.58 5.54 -12.91
C GLU A 141 15.82 4.92 -11.73
N SER A 142 14.54 4.67 -11.95
CA SER A 142 13.62 4.17 -10.94
C SER A 142 14.21 2.88 -10.44
N THR A 143 14.93 2.99 -9.32
CA THR A 143 15.54 1.84 -8.67
C THR A 143 14.37 1.14 -8.02
N GLU A 144 13.74 0.27 -8.81
CA GLU A 144 12.60 -0.52 -8.38
C GLU A 144 12.98 -1.15 -7.05
N ALA A 145 12.26 -0.75 -6.02
CA ALA A 145 12.65 -1.09 -4.69
C ALA A 145 12.48 -2.59 -4.51
N LEU A 146 13.61 -3.29 -4.45
CA LEU A 146 13.64 -4.74 -4.35
C LEU A 146 13.15 -5.16 -2.97
N TRP A 147 12.22 -6.10 -2.94
CA TRP A 147 11.82 -6.78 -1.73
C TRP A 147 12.87 -7.82 -1.36
N ALA A 148 13.36 -7.77 -0.12
CA ALA A 148 14.31 -8.76 0.39
C ALA A 148 13.85 -9.30 1.76
N PRO A 149 14.00 -10.61 2.00
CA PRO A 149 13.85 -11.21 3.33
C PRO A 149 15.07 -10.85 4.22
N LEU A 150 14.81 -10.22 5.36
CA LEU A 150 15.81 -9.77 6.32
C LEU A 150 15.59 -10.38 7.70
N ARG A 151 16.66 -10.66 8.44
CA ARG A 151 16.60 -11.17 9.83
C ARG A 151 17.53 -10.36 10.74
N LEU A 152 17.12 -10.07 11.99
CA LEU A 152 17.88 -9.29 12.98
C LEU A 152 19.00 -10.08 13.70
N ASP A 153 18.80 -11.37 13.90
CA ASP A 153 19.70 -12.21 14.71
C ASP A 153 19.64 -13.67 14.25
N GLN A 154 20.70 -14.43 14.48
CA GLN A 154 20.74 -15.85 14.15
C GLN A 154 19.72 -16.63 14.97
N GLY A 155 18.54 -16.87 14.39
CA GLY A 155 17.42 -17.57 15.03
C GLY A 155 16.12 -16.76 15.08
N GLY A 156 16.16 -15.46 14.76
CA GLY A 156 14.98 -14.62 14.68
C GLY A 156 14.06 -14.93 13.50
N SER A 157 12.85 -14.36 13.53
CA SER A 157 11.91 -14.42 12.40
C SER A 157 12.40 -13.59 11.22
N VAL A 158 12.05 -14.02 10.01
CA VAL A 158 12.39 -13.34 8.76
C VAL A 158 11.31 -12.32 8.41
N HIS A 159 11.72 -11.08 8.18
CA HIS A 159 10.84 -9.97 7.79
C HIS A 159 11.00 -9.67 6.31
N LEU A 160 9.89 -9.39 5.62
CA LEU A 160 9.92 -8.89 4.24
C LEU A 160 10.08 -7.38 4.27
N CYS A 161 11.15 -6.87 3.67
CA CYS A 161 11.48 -5.45 3.67
C CYS A 161 11.65 -4.93 2.25
N ARG A 162 11.18 -3.71 2.02
CA ARG A 162 11.55 -2.93 0.83
C ARG A 162 12.93 -2.33 1.09
N VAL A 163 13.93 -2.65 0.25
CA VAL A 163 15.34 -2.30 0.49
C VAL A 163 15.78 -1.17 -0.44
N PRO A 164 15.84 0.09 0.04
CA PRO A 164 16.55 1.13 -0.69
C PRO A 164 18.06 0.85 -0.60
N PRO A 165 18.84 1.07 -1.68
CA PRO A 165 20.27 0.77 -1.70
C PRO A 165 21.04 1.55 -0.62
N THR A 166 20.60 2.77 -0.29
CA THR A 166 21.28 3.72 0.59
C THR A 166 20.65 3.87 1.97
N ALA A 167 19.59 3.12 2.30
CA ALA A 167 18.92 3.29 3.58
C ALA A 167 19.74 2.73 4.75
N THR A 168 19.74 3.46 5.87
CA THR A 168 20.36 3.04 7.15
C THR A 168 19.40 2.24 8.02
N THR A 169 18.10 2.32 7.75
CA THR A 169 17.02 1.58 8.40
C THR A 169 16.09 1.01 7.34
N PHE A 170 15.61 -0.21 7.58
CA PHE A 170 14.60 -0.86 6.75
C PHE A 170 13.27 -0.86 7.48
N VAL A 171 12.19 -0.73 6.73
CA VAL A 171 10.83 -0.89 7.26
C VAL A 171 10.27 -2.19 6.66
N ALA A 172 9.95 -3.14 7.52
CA ALA A 172 9.30 -4.38 7.14
C ALA A 172 7.82 -4.15 6.80
N SER A 173 7.22 -5.06 6.02
CA SER A 173 5.78 -5.02 5.71
C SER A 173 4.90 -5.03 6.96
N CYS A 174 5.40 -5.61 8.06
CA CYS A 174 4.71 -5.62 9.35
C CYS A 174 4.88 -4.33 10.19
N GLY A 175 5.56 -3.32 9.65
CA GLY A 175 5.87 -2.05 10.32
C GLY A 175 7.13 -2.07 11.18
N ALA A 176 7.79 -3.21 11.37
CA ALA A 176 9.02 -3.28 12.14
C ALA A 176 10.15 -2.47 11.49
N THR A 177 10.86 -1.67 12.29
CA THR A 177 12.03 -0.92 11.85
C THR A 177 13.29 -1.71 12.19
N LEU A 178 14.09 -2.05 11.17
CA LEU A 178 15.28 -2.87 11.30
C LEU A 178 16.53 -2.04 10.96
N PRO A 179 17.48 -1.84 11.89
CA PRO A 179 18.70 -1.11 11.59
C PRO A 179 19.60 -1.92 10.65
N ARG A 180 20.10 -1.30 9.58
CA ARG A 180 20.91 -1.97 8.55
C ARG A 180 22.14 -2.69 9.11
N ALA A 181 22.74 -2.14 10.16
CA ALA A 181 23.93 -2.70 10.80
C ALA A 181 23.68 -4.04 11.53
N MET A 182 22.41 -4.40 11.76
CA MET A 182 22.03 -5.61 12.51
C MET A 182 21.24 -6.61 11.67
N VAL A 183 21.02 -6.36 10.37
CA VAL A 183 20.24 -7.28 9.55
C VAL A 183 21.10 -8.10 8.61
N GLU A 184 20.72 -9.36 8.48
CA GLU A 184 21.23 -10.30 7.50
C GLU A 184 20.19 -10.48 6.39
N VAL A 185 20.62 -10.41 5.13
CA VAL A 185 19.79 -10.81 3.99
C VAL A 185 19.78 -12.34 3.95
N VAL A 186 18.59 -12.92 3.92
CA VAL A 186 18.41 -14.37 4.00
C VAL A 186 18.10 -14.94 2.61
N ASP A 187 18.57 -16.14 2.29
CA ASP A 187 18.20 -16.79 1.04
C ASP A 187 16.73 -17.26 1.07
N PRO A 188 16.04 -17.34 -0.09
CA PRO A 188 14.69 -17.89 -0.14
C PRO A 188 14.63 -19.32 0.43
N GLY A 189 13.78 -19.52 1.43
CA GLY A 189 13.59 -20.81 2.10
C GLY A 189 14.33 -20.94 3.44
N ASP A 190 15.20 -20.00 3.80
CA ASP A 190 15.87 -19.99 5.10
C ASP A 190 15.07 -19.18 6.14
N GLY A 191 14.87 -19.79 7.31
CA GLY A 191 14.18 -19.18 8.45
C GLY A 191 12.65 -19.24 8.39
N VAL A 192 12.01 -18.83 9.50
CA VAL A 192 10.54 -18.78 9.61
C VAL A 192 10.09 -17.33 9.38
N PRO A 193 9.21 -17.04 8.40
CA PRO A 193 8.75 -15.68 8.18
C PRO A 193 7.94 -15.20 9.39
N CYS A 194 8.11 -13.92 9.70
CA CYS A 194 7.26 -13.20 10.62
C CYS A 194 5.80 -13.36 10.17
N THR A 195 4.93 -13.85 11.08
CA THR A 195 3.52 -14.10 10.76
C THR A 195 2.83 -12.85 10.20
N CYS A 196 3.13 -11.66 10.72
CA CYS A 196 2.59 -10.41 10.16
C CYS A 196 3.05 -10.20 8.71
N CYS A 197 4.35 -10.32 8.42
CA CYS A 197 4.88 -10.17 7.06
C CYS A 197 4.30 -11.21 6.10
N LEU A 198 4.13 -12.45 6.56
CA LEU A 198 3.49 -13.51 5.78
C LEU A 198 2.03 -13.16 5.46
N LEU A 199 1.26 -12.70 6.45
CA LEU A 199 -0.14 -12.30 6.25
C LEU A 199 -0.26 -11.07 5.33
N THR A 200 0.62 -10.08 5.47
CA THR A 200 0.65 -8.93 4.55
C THR A 200 1.03 -9.35 3.13
N SER A 201 1.92 -10.33 2.96
CA SER A 201 2.33 -10.82 1.63
C SER A 201 1.20 -11.53 0.87
N VAL A 202 0.22 -12.10 1.57
CA VAL A 202 -0.97 -12.72 0.97
C VAL A 202 -2.13 -11.73 0.79
N GLY A 203 -1.84 -10.43 0.80
CA GLY A 203 -2.85 -9.39 0.55
C GLY A 203 -3.78 -9.09 1.73
N SER A 204 -3.50 -9.63 2.92
CA SER A 204 -4.23 -9.21 4.13
C SER A 204 -3.71 -7.86 4.61
N SER A 205 -4.31 -6.78 4.10
CA SER A 205 -4.09 -5.40 4.55
C SER A 205 -4.63 -5.11 5.96
N ALA A 206 -5.06 -6.13 6.70
CA ALA A 206 -5.33 -5.98 8.12
C ALA A 206 -4.03 -5.52 8.78
N LEU A 207 -4.03 -4.28 9.28
CA LEU A 207 -2.92 -3.60 9.95
C LEU A 207 -2.49 -4.38 11.21
N LEU A 208 -1.82 -5.50 11.01
CA LEU A 208 -1.15 -6.24 12.05
C LEU A 208 0.17 -5.52 12.25
N THR A 209 0.16 -4.54 13.16
CA THR A 209 1.40 -4.07 13.74
C THR A 209 1.98 -5.26 14.48
N CYS A 210 3.12 -5.74 14.00
CA CYS A 210 3.93 -6.62 14.80
C CYS A 210 4.44 -5.75 15.96
N GLY A 211 3.71 -5.78 17.08
CA GLY A 211 4.12 -5.07 18.29
C GLY A 211 5.55 -5.48 18.54
N GLU A 212 6.46 -4.51 18.51
CA GLU A 212 7.87 -4.71 18.85
C GLU A 212 7.86 -5.61 20.06
N GLY A 213 8.30 -6.86 19.85
CA GLY A 213 8.21 -7.90 20.84
C GLY A 213 8.89 -7.35 22.06
N ARG A 214 8.06 -6.86 22.98
CA ARG A 214 8.45 -6.50 24.32
C ARG A 214 8.90 -7.85 24.85
N SER A 215 10.18 -8.08 24.68
CA SER A 215 10.93 -9.13 25.31
C SER A 215 10.91 -8.71 26.77
N ASP A 216 9.72 -8.77 27.39
CA ASP A 216 9.53 -8.69 28.80
C ASP A 216 10.29 -9.92 29.29
N ASP A 217 11.58 -9.70 29.56
CA ASP A 217 12.27 -10.18 30.74
C ASP A 217 11.58 -11.42 31.31
N VAL A 218 11.66 -12.54 30.56
CA VAL A 218 11.32 -13.85 31.11
C VAL A 218 12.44 -14.11 32.10
N GLY A 219 12.17 -13.68 33.32
CA GLY A 219 12.97 -13.74 34.53
C GLY A 219 14.41 -14.15 34.28
N SER A 220 15.31 -13.16 34.32
CA SER A 220 16.66 -13.34 34.83
C SER A 220 16.54 -14.01 36.21
N SER A 221 16.41 -15.34 36.20
CA SER A 221 16.55 -16.19 37.35
C SER A 221 18.00 -16.02 37.75
N SER A 222 18.25 -15.08 38.64
CA SER A 222 19.53 -14.97 39.31
C SER A 222 19.91 -16.38 39.77
N PRO A 223 21.05 -16.94 39.32
CA PRO A 223 21.54 -18.18 39.90
C PRO A 223 21.69 -17.91 41.39
N GLY A 224 20.85 -18.59 42.19
CA GLY A 224 20.82 -18.43 43.64
C GLY A 224 22.24 -18.50 44.18
N ALA A 225 22.62 -17.48 44.94
CA ALA A 225 23.89 -17.47 45.65
C ALA A 225 24.05 -18.80 46.41
N PRO A 226 25.20 -19.49 46.31
CA PRO A 226 25.41 -20.71 47.06
C PRO A 226 25.28 -20.41 48.56
N PRO A 227 24.62 -21.28 49.36
CA PRO A 227 24.50 -21.08 50.79
C PRO A 227 25.90 -21.00 51.41
N ALA A 228 26.11 -19.98 52.23
CA ALA A 228 27.35 -19.78 52.97
C ALA A 228 27.68 -21.04 53.78
N ALA A 229 28.90 -21.56 53.57
CA ALA A 229 29.43 -22.68 54.33
C ALA A 229 29.47 -22.33 55.82
N MET A 230 28.69 -23.06 56.62
CA MET A 230 28.79 -23.06 58.08
C MET A 230 30.15 -23.66 58.46
N GLY A 231 31.02 -22.81 59.04
CA GLY A 231 32.28 -23.23 59.61
C GLY A 231 32.10 -24.15 60.83
N PRO A 232 33.08 -25.01 61.15
CA PRO A 232 33.01 -25.91 62.28
C PRO A 232 33.10 -25.14 63.60
N ALA A 233 32.24 -25.51 64.55
CA ALA A 233 32.39 -25.14 65.93
C ALA A 233 33.33 -26.14 66.63
N ALA A 234 34.41 -25.58 67.20
CA ALA A 234 35.37 -26.16 68.16
C ALA A 234 36.25 -27.34 67.70
#